data_AF-A0A7X9CQQ0-F1
#
_entry.id   AF-A0A7X9CQQ0-F1
#
_cell.length_a   1.000
_cell.length_b   1.000
_cell.length_c   1.000
_cell.angle_alpha   90.00
_cell.angle_beta   90.00
_cell.angle_gamma   90.00
#
_symmetry.space_group_name_H-M   'P 1'
#
loop_
_entity.id
_entity.type
_entity.pdbx_description
1 polymer ?
#
loop_
_entity_poly.entity_id
_entity_poly.type
_entity_poly.pdbx_seq_one_letter_code
_entity_poly.pdbx_strand_id
1 'polypeptide(L)'
;MILNIFILNPVVVRGINILSLILLILFSALPETIYLEDYNAGNTVQYAIKFLYNNIYNWLIPNLIFYILIYKLGYLTIFPFDIKVTYSANNILSLLMYLILVSFIFLYRGHLFQILSNSNIRKREFQNKF
;
A
#
# COMPACT_ATOMS: atom_id res chain seq x y z
N MET A 1 5.49 35.10 -14.49
CA MET A 1 6.86 34.52 -14.50
C MET A 1 6.95 33.29 -13.58
N ILE A 2 6.08 32.27 -13.74
CA ILE A 2 6.11 31.03 -12.93
C ILE A 2 5.87 29.76 -13.80
N LEU A 3 5.57 29.90 -15.08
CA LEU A 3 5.02 28.81 -15.91
C LEU A 3 6.05 27.98 -16.71
N ASN A 4 7.34 28.05 -16.41
CA ASN A 4 8.38 27.33 -17.17
C ASN A 4 9.20 26.31 -16.36
N ILE A 5 8.65 25.76 -15.28
CA ILE A 5 9.27 24.65 -14.53
C ILE A 5 9.02 23.27 -15.20
N PHE A 6 8.17 23.19 -16.23
CA PHE A 6 7.64 21.92 -16.75
C PHE A 6 8.40 21.25 -17.91
N ILE A 7 9.57 21.75 -18.32
CA ILE A 7 10.48 20.95 -19.16
C ILE A 7 11.48 20.24 -18.23
N LEU A 8 10.96 19.35 -17.38
CA LEU A 8 11.81 18.52 -16.54
C LEU A 8 12.58 17.54 -17.43
N ASN A 9 13.91 17.60 -17.36
CA ASN A 9 14.82 16.65 -17.98
C ASN A 9 14.31 15.21 -17.73
N PRO A 10 14.25 14.32 -18.74
CA PRO A 10 13.73 12.96 -18.59
C PRO A 10 14.41 12.17 -17.47
N VAL A 11 15.67 12.48 -17.14
CA VAL A 11 16.38 11.90 -16.01
C VAL A 11 15.78 12.34 -14.67
N VAL A 12 15.44 13.62 -14.53
CA VAL A 12 14.84 14.18 -13.32
C VAL A 12 13.43 13.62 -13.10
N VAL A 13 12.61 13.52 -14.16
CA VAL A 13 11.28 12.89 -14.09
C VAL A 13 11.38 11.43 -13.65
N ARG A 14 12.31 10.66 -14.22
CA ARG A 14 12.56 9.26 -13.82
C ARG A 14 12.99 9.17 -12.36
N GLY A 15 13.88 10.06 -11.91
CA GLY A 15 14.33 10.11 -10.52
C GLY A 15 13.17 10.34 -9.54
N ILE A 16 12.27 11.27 -9.86
CA ILE A 16 11.08 11.56 -9.03
C ILE A 16 10.15 10.33 -8.96
N ASN A 17 9.95 9.61 -10.06
CA ASN A 17 9.10 8.41 -10.08
C ASN A 17 9.69 7.24 -9.27
N ILE A 18 11.02 7.07 -9.29
CA ILE A 18 11.68 6.05 -8.47
C ILE A 18 11.55 6.40 -7.00
N LEU A 19 11.79 7.67 -6.64
CA LEU A 19 11.65 8.15 -5.28
C LEU A 19 10.20 7.98 -4.78
N SER A 20 9.19 8.32 -5.58
CA SER A 20 7.80 8.17 -5.20
C SER A 20 7.43 6.70 -4.96
N LEU A 21 7.94 5.78 -5.77
CA LEU A 21 7.75 4.34 -5.57
C LEU A 21 8.41 3.83 -4.28
N ILE A 22 9.63 4.30 -3.98
CA ILE A 22 10.32 3.98 -2.72
C ILE A 22 9.53 4.50 -1.53
N LEU A 23 9.09 5.77 -1.57
CA LEU A 23 8.29 6.37 -0.50
C LEU A 23 6.96 5.64 -0.33
N LEU A 24 6.33 5.21 -1.42
CA LEU A 24 5.10 4.43 -1.39
C LEU A 24 5.30 3.09 -0.69
N ILE A 25 6.41 2.40 -0.96
CA ILE A 25 6.74 1.15 -0.27
C ILE A 25 7.05 1.41 1.20
N LEU A 26 7.90 2.38 1.51
CA LEU A 26 8.32 2.72 2.88
C LEU A 26 7.15 3.15 3.76
N PHE A 27 6.20 3.88 3.20
CA PHE A 27 5.02 4.37 3.91
C PHE A 27 3.79 3.48 3.72
N SER A 28 3.93 2.34 3.04
CA SER A 28 2.82 1.40 2.85
C SER A 28 2.32 0.77 4.15
N ALA A 29 3.15 0.68 5.19
CA ALA A 29 2.78 0.12 6.49
C ALA A 29 2.43 1.18 7.54
N LEU A 30 2.64 2.47 7.22
CA LEU A 30 2.39 3.58 8.15
C LEU A 30 0.92 3.67 8.60
N PRO A 31 -0.08 3.59 7.70
CA PRO A 31 -1.47 3.64 8.11
C PRO A 31 -1.80 2.56 9.14
N GLU A 32 -1.31 1.34 8.92
CA GLU A 32 -1.56 0.23 9.83
C GLU A 32 -0.86 0.41 11.17
N THR A 33 0.37 0.93 11.18
CA THR A 33 1.04 1.28 12.44
C THR A 33 0.32 2.36 13.22
N ILE A 34 -0.27 3.35 12.54
CA ILE A 34 -1.02 4.43 13.20
C ILE A 34 -2.34 3.88 13.78
N TYR A 35 -2.98 2.94 13.08
CA TYR A 35 -4.27 2.41 13.51
C TYR A 35 -4.20 1.35 14.59
N LEU A 36 -3.15 0.53 14.60
CA LEU A 36 -3.08 -0.66 15.44
C LEU A 36 -2.12 -0.52 16.62
N GLU A 37 -1.22 0.46 16.59
CA GLU A 37 -0.21 0.63 17.62
C GLU A 37 -0.28 2.04 18.23
N ASP A 38 -0.21 2.15 19.55
CA ASP A 38 -0.19 3.42 20.29
C ASP A 38 1.24 3.95 20.48
N TYR A 39 1.92 4.30 19.38
CA TYR A 39 3.23 4.94 19.44
C TYR A 39 3.15 6.46 19.23
N ASN A 40 4.07 7.20 19.86
CA ASN A 40 4.33 8.60 19.51
C ASN A 40 4.80 8.71 18.04
N ALA A 41 4.49 9.82 17.37
CA ALA A 41 4.69 10.01 15.92
C ALA A 41 6.08 9.59 15.38
N GLY A 42 7.17 9.94 16.08
CA GLY A 42 8.52 9.54 15.69
C GLY A 42 8.79 8.04 15.82
N ASN A 43 8.25 7.42 16.88
CA ASN A 43 8.37 5.99 17.12
C ASN A 43 7.54 5.19 16.11
N THR A 44 6.39 5.73 15.67
CA THR A 44 5.54 5.11 14.63
C THR A 44 6.30 4.94 13.31
N VAL A 45 7.02 5.99 12.86
CA VAL A 45 7.81 5.91 11.62
C VAL A 45 8.95 4.90 11.76
N GLN A 46 9.68 4.93 12.87
CA GLN A 46 10.77 3.97 13.12
C GLN A 46 10.24 2.53 13.15
N TYR A 47 9.09 2.32 13.78
CA TYR A 47 8.44 1.02 13.83
C TYR A 47 8.02 0.56 12.43
N ALA A 48 7.36 1.42 11.64
CA ALA A 48 6.91 1.08 10.28
C ALA A 48 8.09 0.64 9.39
N ILE A 49 9.22 1.36 9.47
CA ILE A 49 10.45 1.00 8.74
C ILE A 49 10.99 -0.34 9.22
N LYS A 50 11.08 -0.58 10.54
CA LYS A 50 11.56 -1.84 11.10
C LYS A 50 10.65 -3.01 10.74
N PHE A 51 9.34 -2.80 10.76
CA PHE A 51 8.34 -3.77 10.34
C PHE A 51 8.55 -4.16 8.88
N LEU A 52 8.67 -3.19 7.98
CA LEU A 52 8.91 -3.42 6.56
C LEU A 52 10.22 -4.15 6.33
N TYR A 53 11.32 -3.73 6.98
CA TYR A 53 12.61 -4.40 6.86
C TYR A 53 12.53 -5.89 7.20
N ASN A 54 11.80 -6.25 8.26
CA ASN A 54 11.64 -7.64 8.70
C ASN A 54 10.64 -8.45 7.86
N ASN A 55 9.71 -7.78 7.16
CA ASN A 55 8.55 -8.41 6.54
C ASN A 55 8.34 -8.05 5.07
N ILE A 56 9.34 -7.49 4.39
CA ILE A 56 9.18 -6.86 3.08
C ILE A 56 8.49 -7.78 2.07
N TYR A 57 8.89 -9.06 2.00
CA TYR A 57 8.29 -10.03 1.09
C TYR A 57 6.87 -10.41 1.50
N ASN A 58 6.67 -10.75 2.76
CA ASN A 58 5.36 -11.16 3.31
C ASN A 58 4.32 -10.02 3.27
N TRP A 59 4.79 -8.77 3.28
CA TRP A 59 3.95 -7.59 3.18
C TRP A 59 3.70 -7.20 1.72
N LEU A 60 4.74 -7.08 0.90
CA LEU A 60 4.59 -6.57 -0.47
C LEU A 60 3.90 -7.58 -1.39
N ILE A 61 4.15 -8.88 -1.26
CA ILE A 61 3.59 -9.88 -2.18
C ILE A 61 2.04 -9.87 -2.13
N PRO A 62 1.38 -10.00 -0.95
CA PRO A 62 -0.08 -9.96 -0.90
C PRO A 62 -0.64 -8.61 -1.37
N ASN A 63 -0.02 -7.50 -0.96
CA ASN A 63 -0.44 -6.17 -1.38
C ASN A 63 -0.35 -6.00 -2.91
N LEU A 64 0.72 -6.47 -3.54
CA LEU A 64 0.91 -6.43 -4.99
C LEU A 64 -0.13 -7.29 -5.72
N ILE A 65 -0.49 -8.46 -5.18
CA ILE A 65 -1.58 -9.29 -5.73
C ILE A 65 -2.90 -8.52 -5.73
N PHE A 66 -3.24 -7.84 -4.63
CA PHE A 66 -4.46 -7.02 -4.57
C PHE A 66 -4.43 -5.85 -5.53
N TYR A 67 -3.29 -5.16 -5.66
CA TYR A 67 -3.15 -4.09 -6.65
C TYR A 67 -3.37 -4.59 -8.07
N ILE A 68 -2.79 -5.75 -8.45
CA ILE A 68 -3.01 -6.38 -9.76
C ILE A 68 -4.49 -6.73 -9.95
N LEU A 69 -5.14 -7.27 -8.92
CA LEU A 69 -6.54 -7.66 -8.98
C LEU A 69 -7.44 -6.45 -9.21
N ILE A 70 -7.26 -5.37 -8.45
CA ILE A 70 -8.02 -4.13 -8.62
C ILE A 70 -7.75 -3.51 -10.00
N TYR A 71 -6.49 -3.52 -10.46
CA TYR A 71 -6.12 -3.01 -11.78
C TYR A 71 -6.80 -3.79 -12.92
N LYS A 72 -6.82 -5.13 -12.85
CA LYS A 72 -7.48 -5.98 -13.86
C LYS A 72 -8.99 -5.75 -13.95
N LEU A 73 -9.62 -5.38 -12.83
CA LEU A 73 -11.04 -5.04 -12.79
C LEU A 73 -11.33 -3.61 -13.30
N GLY A 74 -10.30 -2.87 -13.73
CA GLY A 74 -10.43 -1.53 -14.30
C GLY A 74 -10.68 -0.44 -13.28
N TYR A 75 -10.43 -0.70 -11.99
CA TYR A 75 -10.76 0.25 -10.91
C TYR A 75 -9.58 1.13 -10.44
N LEU A 76 -8.36 0.85 -10.90
CA LEU A 76 -7.17 1.66 -10.59
C LEU A 76 -6.60 2.28 -11.86
N THR A 77 -6.21 3.55 -11.76
CA THR A 77 -5.14 4.08 -12.59
C THR A 77 -3.78 3.79 -11.93
N ILE A 78 -2.68 4.00 -12.65
CA ILE A 78 -1.32 3.48 -12.39
C ILE A 78 -0.76 3.76 -10.97
N PHE A 79 -1.41 4.59 -10.15
CA PHE A 79 -0.98 4.93 -8.79
C PHE A 79 -2.00 4.55 -7.70
N PRO A 80 -1.55 3.98 -6.56
CA PRO A 80 -2.42 3.62 -5.42
C PRO A 80 -3.22 4.76 -4.79
N PHE A 81 -2.81 6.01 -5.04
CA PHE A 81 -3.43 7.21 -4.48
C PHE A 81 -4.17 8.06 -5.52
N ASP A 82 -4.06 7.74 -6.81
CA ASP A 82 -4.85 8.41 -7.86
C ASP A 82 -6.07 7.53 -8.17
N ILE A 83 -6.98 7.49 -7.20
CA ILE A 83 -8.27 6.80 -7.30
C ILE A 83 -9.18 7.66 -8.17
N LYS A 84 -8.86 7.74 -9.46
CA LYS A 84 -9.80 8.23 -10.47
C LYS A 84 -10.73 7.10 -10.81
N VAL A 85 -11.76 6.95 -10.01
CA VAL A 85 -12.83 6.06 -10.39
C VAL A 85 -13.69 6.78 -11.42
N THR A 86 -13.36 6.53 -12.69
CA THR A 86 -14.18 6.93 -13.82
C THR A 86 -15.42 6.05 -13.86
N TYR A 87 -16.36 6.31 -12.95
CA TYR A 87 -17.66 5.69 -13.01
C TYR A 87 -18.54 6.46 -13.98
N SER A 88 -18.93 5.78 -15.06
CA SER A 88 -20.20 6.07 -15.69
C SER A 88 -21.30 5.75 -14.65
N ALA A 89 -22.18 6.72 -14.39
CA ALA A 89 -23.30 6.59 -13.45
C ALA A 89 -24.24 5.40 -13.75
N ASN A 90 -24.09 4.75 -14.90
CA ASN A 90 -24.97 3.69 -15.38
C ASN A 90 -24.76 2.33 -14.69
N ASN A 91 -23.68 2.11 -13.92
CA ASN A 91 -23.38 0.80 -13.32
C ASN A 91 -23.17 0.86 -11.79
N ILE A 92 -24.21 1.21 -11.03
CA ILE A 92 -24.21 1.18 -9.55
C ILE A 92 -23.73 -0.18 -9.00
N LEU A 93 -24.06 -1.28 -9.67
CA LEU A 93 -23.64 -2.62 -9.27
C LEU A 93 -22.11 -2.82 -9.31
N SER A 94 -21.41 -2.24 -10.29
CA SER A 94 -19.95 -2.37 -10.38
C SER A 94 -19.23 -1.52 -9.34
N LEU A 95 -19.82 -0.38 -8.96
CA LEU A 95 -19.36 0.45 -7.83
C LEU A 95 -19.50 -0.32 -6.50
N LEU A 96 -20.65 -0.97 -6.26
CA LEU A 96 -20.86 -1.75 -5.04
C LEU A 96 -19.85 -2.90 -4.93
N MET A 97 -19.61 -3.63 -6.03
CA MET A 97 -18.60 -4.70 -6.04
C MET A 97 -17.19 -4.20 -5.78
N TYR A 98 -16.83 -3.04 -6.33
CA TYR A 98 -15.55 -2.40 -6.02
C TYR A 98 -15.42 -2.06 -4.53
N LEU A 99 -16.44 -1.43 -3.94
CA LEU A 99 -16.41 -1.04 -2.52
C LEU A 99 -16.28 -2.26 -1.61
N ILE A 100 -16.99 -3.36 -1.92
CA ILE A 100 -16.88 -4.62 -1.17
C ILE A 100 -15.46 -5.18 -1.28
N LEU A 101 -14.91 -5.23 -2.50
CA LEU A 101 -13.57 -5.74 -2.74
C LEU A 101 -12.50 -4.92 -2.00
N VAL A 102 -12.56 -3.59 -2.10
CA VAL A 102 -11.63 -2.69 -1.42
C VAL A 102 -11.74 -2.84 0.09
N SER A 103 -12.96 -2.94 0.63
CA SER A 103 -13.19 -3.17 2.06
C SER A 103 -12.54 -4.47 2.54
N PHE A 104 -12.70 -5.55 1.77
CA PHE A 104 -12.05 -6.83 2.06
C PHE A 104 -10.52 -6.72 2.06
N ILE A 105 -9.95 -5.99 1.09
CA ILE A 105 -8.49 -5.77 0.98
C ILE A 105 -7.95 -5.01 2.20
N PHE A 106 -8.62 -3.93 2.62
CA PHE A 106 -8.21 -3.17 3.80
C PHE A 106 -8.32 -4.01 5.09
N LEU A 107 -9.38 -4.79 5.26
CA LEU A 107 -9.54 -5.70 6.40
C LEU A 107 -8.44 -6.76 6.42
N TYR A 108 -8.19 -7.42 5.29
CA TYR A 108 -7.12 -8.40 5.16
C TYR A 108 -5.75 -7.78 5.47
N ARG A 109 -5.48 -6.59 4.95
CA ARG A 109 -4.20 -5.89 5.16
C ARG A 109 -3.96 -5.57 6.63
N GLY A 110 -4.99 -5.13 7.36
CA GLY A 110 -4.91 -4.94 8.81
C GLY A 110 -4.64 -6.25 9.56
N HIS A 111 -5.34 -7.34 9.23
CA HIS A 111 -5.11 -8.64 9.85
C HIS A 111 -3.72 -9.21 9.54
N LEU A 112 -3.26 -9.09 8.30
CA LEU A 112 -1.92 -9.47 7.88
C LEU A 112 -0.86 -8.68 8.68
N PHE A 113 -1.06 -7.38 8.85
CA PHE A 113 -0.18 -6.54 9.65
C PHE A 113 -0.06 -7.06 11.09
N GLN A 114 -1.18 -7.35 11.76
CA GLN A 114 -1.19 -7.87 13.14
C GLN A 114 -0.45 -9.20 13.29
N ILE A 115 -0.55 -10.08 12.30
CA ILE A 115 0.16 -11.37 12.31
C ILE A 115 1.67 -11.14 12.18
N LEU A 116 2.07 -10.28 11.25
CA LEU A 116 3.46 -10.00 10.93
C LEU A 116 4.15 -9.16 12.01
N SER A 117 3.42 -8.33 12.75
CA SER A 117 3.95 -7.50 13.85
C SER A 117 4.22 -8.32 15.11
N ASN A 118 3.33 -9.26 15.44
CA ASN A 118 3.40 -10.07 16.66
C ASN A 118 4.32 -11.30 16.57
N SER A 119 4.92 -11.56 15.41
CA SER A 119 5.70 -12.77 15.18
C SER A 119 6.92 -12.54 14.30
N ASN A 120 8.05 -13.13 14.71
CA ASN A 120 9.25 -13.23 13.88
C ASN A 120 9.15 -14.46 12.95
N ILE A 121 9.88 -14.45 11.84
CA ILE A 121 9.91 -15.57 10.86
C ILE A 121 10.14 -16.92 11.55
N ARG A 122 11.17 -17.03 12.40
CA ARG A 122 11.47 -18.26 13.16
C ARG A 122 10.33 -18.73 14.08
N LYS A 123 9.55 -17.79 14.64
CA LYS A 123 8.39 -18.09 15.49
C LYS A 123 7.20 -18.59 14.66
N ARG A 124 7.05 -18.10 13.41
CA ARG A 124 5.98 -18.52 12.50
C ARG A 124 6.23 -19.91 11.95
N GLU A 125 7.47 -20.20 11.56
CA GLU A 125 7.89 -21.55 11.13
C GLU A 125 7.69 -22.57 12.25
N PHE A 126 8.05 -22.23 13.50
CA PHE A 126 7.80 -23.10 14.65
C PHE A 126 6.31 -23.35 14.94
N GLN A 127 5.44 -22.40 14.62
CA GLN A 127 3.99 -22.49 14.84
C GLN A 127 3.22 -23.05 13.64
N ASN A 128 3.89 -23.40 12.53
CA ASN A 128 3.27 -23.74 11.24
C ASN A 128 2.24 -22.69 10.77
N LYS A 129 2.46 -21.41 11.12
CA LYS A 129 1.54 -20.33 10.71
C LYS A 129 1.89 -19.76 9.34
N PHE A 130 3.04 -20.15 8.78
CA PHE A 130 3.49 -19.94 7.40
C PHE A 130 4.52 -21.00 7.04
#